data_AF-D2DSH0-F1
#
_entry.id   AF-D2DSH0-F1
#
_cell.length_a   1.000
_cell.length_b   1.000
_cell.length_c   1.000
_cell.angle_alpha   90.00
_cell.angle_beta   90.00
_cell.angle_gamma   90.00
#
_symmetry.space_group_name_H-M   'P 1'
#
loop_
_entity.id
_entity.type
_entity.pdbx_description
1 polymer ?
#
loop_
_entity_poly.entity_id
_entity_poly.type
_entity_poly.pdbx_seq_one_letter_code
_entity_poly.pdbx_strand_id
1 'polypeptide(L)'
;YRAKIIPLNGPMFGSQVAKVIESKNPEWPVGTHLVHYEGWRTHSLLTAQHIKENQFTIKPMPEMGNLPLSLGIGILGMPGNTAYFGLLDICNPKAGETVLVNGAAGAVGSAVVQIAKIKGCTVIAFAGSDEKVAWVKELGADYAFNYKTTNVSEALGKAAPKGIDVYFDNVGGKFTAEALPHMANLGRVSVCGAISTYNEKKEEAATTNGAFKESFLIQKQLRVEGFLVHRWNGRWLEGLSQLKEWILQGKLKY
;
A
#
# COMPACT_ATOMS: atom_id res chain seq x y z
N TYR A 1 14.22 6.90 8.51
CA TYR A 1 13.12 6.90 9.50
C TYR A 1 13.58 6.05 10.68
N ARG A 2 14.10 6.65 11.77
CA ARG A 2 14.37 5.86 12.99
C ARG A 2 13.03 5.65 13.66
N ALA A 3 12.56 4.40 13.75
CA ALA A 3 11.44 4.09 14.63
C ALA A 3 11.82 4.61 16.03
N LYS A 4 11.04 5.55 16.58
CA LYS A 4 11.23 5.98 17.97
C LYS A 4 11.17 4.71 18.82
N ILE A 5 12.20 4.45 19.61
CA ILE A 5 12.20 3.33 20.55
C ILE A 5 11.00 3.53 21.46
N ILE A 6 10.07 2.57 21.45
CA ILE A 6 8.91 2.61 22.34
C ILE A 6 9.45 2.26 23.73
N PRO A 7 9.33 3.16 24.72
CA PRO A 7 9.74 2.82 26.08
C PRO A 7 8.88 1.65 26.57
N LEU A 8 9.49 0.75 27.35
CA LEU A 8 8.73 -0.30 28.04
C LEU A 8 7.60 0.35 28.85
N ASN A 9 6.41 -0.24 28.78
CA ASN A 9 5.16 0.27 29.38
C ASN A 9 4.62 1.58 28.79
N GLY A 10 5.19 2.08 27.69
CA GLY A 10 4.60 3.17 26.90
C GLY A 10 3.44 2.70 26.03
N PRO A 11 2.54 3.61 25.61
CA PRO A 11 1.45 3.27 24.69
C PRO A 11 2.03 2.80 23.35
N MET A 12 1.58 1.63 22.90
CA MET A 12 1.97 1.11 21.59
C MET A 12 1.50 2.03 20.48
N PHE A 13 2.35 2.28 19.49
CA PHE A 13 1.98 3.10 18.35
C PHE A 13 0.91 2.44 17.48
N GLY A 14 0.03 3.25 16.90
CA GLY A 14 -1.01 2.76 16.00
C GLY A 14 -1.94 3.87 15.51
N SER A 15 -2.43 3.72 14.29
CA SER A 15 -3.44 4.59 13.68
C SER A 15 -4.81 4.29 14.27
N GLN A 16 -5.59 5.33 14.52
CA GLN A 16 -6.95 5.22 15.07
C GLN A 16 -7.88 6.19 14.37
N VAL A 17 -9.15 5.81 14.27
CA VAL A 17 -10.23 6.76 14.01
C VAL A 17 -10.70 7.32 15.34
N ALA A 18 -10.64 8.64 15.49
CA ALA A 18 -11.03 9.36 16.70
C ALA A 18 -12.13 10.37 16.38
N LYS A 19 -13.01 10.59 17.35
CA LYS A 19 -14.03 11.64 17.32
C LYS A 19 -13.60 12.76 18.25
N VAL A 20 -13.66 13.99 17.78
CA VAL A 20 -13.42 15.18 18.60
C VAL A 20 -14.57 15.35 19.59
N ILE A 21 -14.26 15.27 20.88
CA ILE A 21 -15.25 15.45 21.97
C ILE A 21 -15.20 16.86 22.59
N GLU A 22 -14.03 17.50 22.52
CA GLU A 22 -13.80 18.88 22.96
C GLU A 22 -12.80 19.53 21.98
N SER A 23 -13.00 20.82 21.66
CA SER A 23 -12.07 21.52 20.76
C SER A 23 -12.01 23.02 21.02
N LYS A 24 -10.78 23.55 20.96
CA LYS A 24 -10.48 24.98 20.82
C LYS A 24 -9.95 25.31 19.42
N ASN A 25 -9.88 24.34 18.52
CA ASN A 25 -9.47 24.53 17.13
C ASN A 25 -10.73 24.66 16.24
N PRO A 26 -10.97 25.83 15.61
CA PRO A 26 -12.16 26.04 14.78
C PRO A 26 -12.19 25.13 13.54
N GLU A 27 -11.05 24.63 13.07
CA GLU A 27 -11.00 23.70 11.93
C GLU A 27 -11.57 22.32 12.28
N TRP A 28 -11.49 21.92 13.55
CA TRP A 28 -11.94 20.62 14.03
C TRP A 28 -12.98 20.80 15.15
N PRO A 29 -14.22 21.17 14.82
CA PRO A 29 -15.29 21.30 15.80
C PRO A 29 -15.63 19.94 16.45
N VAL A 30 -16.32 20.00 17.59
CA VAL A 30 -16.85 18.81 18.27
C VAL A 30 -17.69 17.98 17.30
N GLY A 31 -17.45 16.67 17.26
CA GLY A 31 -18.08 15.74 16.34
C GLY A 31 -17.26 15.38 15.10
N THR A 32 -16.21 16.14 14.79
CA THR A 32 -15.30 15.84 13.67
C THR A 32 -14.64 14.48 13.86
N HIS A 33 -14.53 13.70 12.79
CA HIS A 33 -13.77 12.45 12.78
C HIS A 33 -12.41 12.66 12.11
N LEU A 34 -11.36 12.17 12.76
CA LEU A 34 -9.98 12.29 12.33
C LEU A 34 -9.31 10.92 12.40
N VAL A 35 -8.27 10.73 11.60
CA VAL A 35 -7.31 9.64 11.80
C VAL A 35 -6.08 10.23 12.47
N HIS A 36 -5.65 9.65 13.59
CA HIS A 36 -4.42 10.08 14.27
C HIS A 36 -3.56 8.91 14.71
N TYR A 37 -2.29 9.19 15.05
CA TYR A 37 -1.29 8.18 15.44
C TYR A 37 -0.78 8.37 16.87
N GLU A 38 -1.69 8.63 17.81
CA GLU A 38 -1.35 8.83 19.23
C GLU A 38 -1.09 7.53 19.99
N GLY A 39 -1.12 6.38 19.32
CA GLY A 39 -0.95 5.08 19.95
C GLY A 39 -2.18 4.61 20.73
N TRP A 40 -2.15 3.36 21.18
CA TRP A 40 -3.28 2.62 21.75
C TRP A 40 -3.73 3.22 23.09
N ARG A 41 -4.84 3.95 23.05
CA ARG A 41 -5.45 4.64 24.19
C ARG A 41 -6.91 4.99 23.87
N THR A 42 -7.68 5.36 24.88
CA THR A 42 -9.08 5.77 24.72
C THR A 42 -9.25 7.26 24.43
N HIS A 43 -8.30 8.10 24.89
CA HIS A 43 -8.34 9.55 24.74
C HIS A 43 -6.95 10.12 24.46
N SER A 44 -6.88 11.14 23.61
CA SER A 44 -5.66 11.86 23.28
C SER A 44 -5.90 13.37 23.36
N LEU A 45 -4.89 14.11 23.83
CA LEU A 45 -4.89 15.58 23.81
C LEU A 45 -3.96 16.04 22.69
N LEU A 46 -4.53 16.70 21.67
CA LEU A 46 -3.78 17.25 20.55
C LEU A 46 -3.62 18.76 20.74
N THR A 47 -2.45 19.21 21.20
CA THR A 47 -2.15 20.64 21.27
C THR A 47 -1.86 21.21 19.88
N ALA A 48 -1.99 22.53 19.70
CA ALA A 48 -1.66 23.18 18.42
C ALA A 48 -0.21 22.90 17.99
N GLN A 49 0.73 22.89 18.95
CA GLN A 49 2.14 22.54 18.69
C GLN A 49 2.27 21.08 18.24
N HIS A 50 1.58 20.16 18.94
CA HIS A 50 1.60 18.74 18.59
C HIS A 50 1.04 18.48 17.20
N ILE A 51 -0.06 19.15 16.82
CA ILE A 51 -0.65 19.07 15.48
C ILE A 51 0.35 19.54 14.42
N LYS A 52 1.02 20.67 14.65
CA LYS A 52 2.04 21.21 13.74
C LYS A 52 3.22 20.26 13.56
N GLU A 53 3.71 19.66 14.64
CA GLU A 53 4.83 18.71 14.61
C GLU A 53 4.45 17.36 13.99
N ASN A 54 3.16 16.99 14.03
CA ASN A 54 2.64 15.68 13.63
C ASN A 54 1.65 15.75 12.45
N GLN A 55 1.77 16.75 11.59
CA GLN A 55 0.93 16.95 10.40
C GLN A 55 0.89 15.75 9.43
N PHE A 56 1.85 14.83 9.53
CA PHE A 56 1.93 13.61 8.72
C PHE A 56 1.06 12.48 9.27
N THR A 57 0.74 12.50 10.56
CA THR A 57 0.08 11.41 11.27
C THR A 57 -1.31 11.77 11.77
N ILE A 58 -1.68 13.05 11.79
CA ILE A 58 -3.04 13.52 12.04
C ILE A 58 -3.65 13.95 10.71
N LYS A 59 -4.72 13.27 10.30
CA LYS A 59 -5.33 13.42 8.98
C LYS A 59 -6.84 13.59 9.06
N PRO A 60 -7.42 14.48 8.25
CA PRO A 60 -8.86 14.53 8.09
C PRO A 60 -9.34 13.23 7.42
N MET A 61 -10.53 12.78 7.83
CA MET A 61 -11.25 11.75 7.09
C MET A 61 -12.07 12.39 5.95
N PRO A 62 -12.30 11.68 4.84
CA PRO A 62 -13.31 12.11 3.89
C PRO A 62 -14.69 12.03 4.54
N GLU A 63 -15.67 12.77 4.01
CA GLU A 63 -17.07 12.61 4.39
C GLU A 63 -17.54 11.17 4.14
N MET A 64 -17.86 10.45 5.23
CA MET A 64 -18.11 9.00 5.19
C MET A 64 -19.54 8.63 4.79
N GLY A 65 -20.52 9.52 5.03
CA GLY A 65 -21.93 9.18 4.86
C GLY A 65 -22.30 7.93 5.68
N ASN A 66 -22.88 6.92 5.02
CA ASN A 66 -23.24 5.65 5.65
C ASN A 66 -22.10 4.62 5.70
N LEU A 67 -20.90 4.96 5.21
CA LEU A 67 -19.77 4.02 5.22
C LEU A 67 -19.21 3.85 6.63
N PRO A 68 -18.76 2.63 7.00
CA PRO A 68 -18.16 2.39 8.31
C PRO A 68 -16.94 3.28 8.55
N LEU A 69 -16.88 3.93 9.71
CA LEU A 69 -15.74 4.77 10.11
C LEU A 69 -14.42 3.99 10.11
N SER A 70 -14.47 2.68 10.40
CA SER A 70 -13.29 1.80 10.41
C SER A 70 -12.50 1.79 9.09
N LEU A 71 -13.11 2.18 7.97
CA LEU A 71 -12.40 2.31 6.70
C LEU A 71 -11.32 3.41 6.73
N GLY A 72 -11.39 4.35 7.67
CA GLY A 72 -10.39 5.41 7.86
C GLY A 72 -8.99 4.91 8.24
N ILE A 73 -8.86 3.70 8.78
CA ILE A 73 -7.56 3.05 9.03
C ILE A 73 -7.19 2.04 7.93
N GLY A 74 -7.99 1.94 6.86
CA GLY A 74 -7.83 1.01 5.75
C GLY A 74 -7.96 1.69 4.39
N ILE A 75 -8.93 1.25 3.58
CA ILE A 75 -9.12 1.68 2.19
C ILE A 75 -9.48 3.16 2.03
N LEU A 76 -10.14 3.77 3.03
CA LEU A 76 -10.41 5.21 3.06
C LEU A 76 -9.44 5.94 4.01
N GLY A 77 -8.22 5.40 4.13
CA GLY A 77 -7.15 5.93 4.95
C GLY A 77 -5.78 5.83 4.28
N MET A 78 -4.75 5.80 5.12
CA MET A 78 -3.36 5.71 4.69
C MET A 78 -3.09 4.54 3.72
N PRO A 79 -3.56 3.30 3.98
CA PRO A 79 -3.37 2.19 3.03
C PRO A 79 -4.00 2.44 1.65
N GLY A 80 -5.22 3.00 1.61
CA GLY A 80 -5.90 3.35 0.35
C GLY A 80 -5.12 4.36 -0.47
N ASN A 81 -4.70 5.48 0.14
CA ASN A 81 -3.86 6.48 -0.54
C ASN A 81 -2.51 5.91 -0.99
N THR A 82 -1.93 5.00 -0.21
CA THR A 82 -0.69 4.30 -0.58
C THR A 82 -0.88 3.50 -1.87
N ALA A 83 -1.98 2.76 -1.99
CA ALA A 83 -2.32 2.05 -3.22
C ALA A 83 -2.62 3.00 -4.38
N TYR A 84 -3.44 4.04 -4.14
CA TYR A 84 -3.88 4.98 -5.15
C TYR A 84 -2.72 5.73 -5.79
N PHE A 85 -1.94 6.47 -5.00
CA PHE A 85 -0.83 7.25 -5.53
C PHE A 85 0.35 6.37 -5.93
N GLY A 86 0.63 5.32 -5.14
CA GLY A 86 1.71 4.38 -5.44
C GLY A 86 1.50 3.66 -6.78
N LEU A 87 0.26 3.46 -7.23
CA LEU A 87 -0.02 2.87 -8.52
C LEU A 87 -0.19 3.94 -9.61
N LEU A 88 -1.05 4.93 -9.39
CA LEU A 88 -1.47 5.85 -10.45
C LEU A 88 -0.47 6.97 -10.73
N ASP A 89 0.14 7.55 -9.70
CA ASP A 89 1.13 8.62 -9.89
C ASP A 89 2.50 8.02 -10.20
N ILE A 90 2.89 6.95 -9.51
CA ILE A 90 4.20 6.33 -9.75
C ILE A 90 4.18 5.50 -11.02
N CYS A 91 3.31 4.51 -11.17
CA CYS A 91 3.38 3.59 -12.32
C CYS A 91 2.51 4.03 -13.50
N ASN A 92 1.44 4.79 -13.26
CA ASN A 92 0.50 5.27 -14.28
C ASN A 92 0.08 4.16 -15.27
N PRO A 93 -0.50 3.05 -14.75
CA PRO A 93 -0.81 1.89 -15.57
C PRO A 93 -1.82 2.22 -16.68
N LYS A 94 -1.66 1.57 -17.82
CA LYS A 94 -2.53 1.69 -19.00
C LYS A 94 -3.37 0.44 -19.20
N ALA A 95 -4.53 0.62 -19.81
CA ALA A 95 -5.38 -0.51 -20.18
C ALA A 95 -4.60 -1.47 -21.09
N GLY A 96 -4.73 -2.77 -20.82
CA GLY A 96 -3.99 -3.83 -21.51
C GLY A 96 -2.60 -4.13 -20.96
N GLU A 97 -2.04 -3.29 -20.07
CA GLU A 97 -0.78 -3.59 -19.38
C GLU A 97 -0.95 -4.69 -18.32
N THR A 98 0.15 -5.37 -18.02
CA THR A 98 0.23 -6.41 -16.98
C THR A 98 0.79 -5.84 -15.68
N VAL A 99 0.03 -5.97 -14.59
CA VAL A 99 0.36 -5.48 -13.25
C VAL A 99 0.64 -6.67 -12.32
N LEU A 100 1.85 -6.75 -11.77
CA LEU A 100 2.21 -7.67 -10.70
C LEU A 100 2.02 -7.01 -9.34
N VAL A 101 1.39 -7.71 -8.40
CA VAL A 101 1.22 -7.29 -7.01
C VAL A 101 1.62 -8.43 -6.07
N ASN A 102 2.67 -8.24 -5.27
CA ASN A 102 2.98 -9.15 -4.17
C ASN A 102 2.37 -8.63 -2.85
N GLY A 103 2.22 -9.50 -1.86
CA GLY A 103 1.47 -9.14 -0.64
C GLY A 103 0.02 -8.74 -0.96
N ALA A 104 -0.56 -9.29 -2.03
CA ALA A 104 -1.79 -8.80 -2.65
C ALA A 104 -3.04 -8.90 -1.76
N ALA A 105 -3.03 -9.75 -0.74
CA ALA A 105 -4.12 -9.88 0.21
C ALA A 105 -4.03 -8.92 1.42
N GLY A 106 -2.98 -8.10 1.50
CA GLY A 106 -2.86 -7.05 2.52
C GLY A 106 -3.63 -5.79 2.18
N ALA A 107 -3.77 -4.86 3.13
CA ALA A 107 -4.60 -3.66 2.97
C ALA A 107 -4.24 -2.77 1.76
N VAL A 108 -2.94 -2.62 1.45
CA VAL A 108 -2.48 -1.89 0.25
C VAL A 108 -2.65 -2.77 -0.98
N GLY A 109 -2.16 -4.01 -0.94
CA GLY A 109 -2.16 -4.92 -2.09
C GLY A 109 -3.57 -5.19 -2.64
N SER A 110 -4.57 -5.37 -1.77
CA SER A 110 -5.95 -5.66 -2.16
C SER A 110 -6.60 -4.46 -2.86
N ALA A 111 -6.23 -3.25 -2.46
CA ALA A 111 -6.62 -2.02 -3.15
C ALA A 111 -5.92 -1.91 -4.51
N VAL A 112 -4.62 -2.16 -4.59
CA VAL A 112 -3.85 -2.11 -5.86
C VAL A 112 -4.41 -3.06 -6.90
N VAL A 113 -4.75 -4.30 -6.51
CA VAL A 113 -5.39 -5.29 -7.40
C VAL A 113 -6.64 -4.68 -8.03
N GLN A 114 -7.54 -4.15 -7.22
CA GLN A 114 -8.82 -3.61 -7.69
C GLN A 114 -8.63 -2.35 -8.54
N ILE A 115 -7.73 -1.44 -8.14
CA ILE A 115 -7.44 -0.22 -8.92
C ILE A 115 -6.86 -0.59 -10.28
N ALA A 116 -5.94 -1.55 -10.36
CA ALA A 116 -5.39 -2.04 -11.62
C ALA A 116 -6.48 -2.64 -12.52
N LYS A 117 -7.43 -3.42 -11.96
CA LYS A 117 -8.59 -3.90 -12.71
C LYS A 117 -9.49 -2.79 -13.21
N ILE A 118 -9.76 -1.76 -12.38
CA ILE A 118 -10.51 -0.55 -12.80
C ILE A 118 -9.82 0.16 -13.96
N LYS A 119 -8.48 0.13 -14.03
CA LYS A 119 -7.69 0.69 -15.13
C LYS A 119 -7.57 -0.20 -16.37
N GLY A 120 -8.24 -1.36 -16.38
CA GLY A 120 -8.27 -2.26 -17.53
C GLY A 120 -7.00 -3.09 -17.70
N CYS A 121 -6.25 -3.31 -16.62
CA CYS A 121 -5.03 -4.12 -16.63
C CYS A 121 -5.32 -5.61 -16.41
N THR A 122 -4.38 -6.44 -16.84
CA THR A 122 -4.25 -7.83 -16.39
C THR A 122 -3.48 -7.84 -15.07
N VAL A 123 -3.98 -8.50 -14.04
CA VAL A 123 -3.40 -8.48 -12.69
C VAL A 123 -2.93 -9.88 -12.30
N ILE A 124 -1.66 -9.95 -11.91
CA ILE A 124 -1.02 -11.13 -11.34
C ILE A 124 -0.77 -10.85 -9.85
N ALA A 125 -1.35 -11.67 -8.98
CA ALA A 125 -1.31 -11.47 -7.54
C ALA A 125 -0.59 -12.61 -6.82
N PHE A 126 0.23 -12.30 -5.82
CA PHE A 126 0.82 -13.29 -4.93
C PHE A 126 0.39 -13.06 -3.48
N ALA A 127 -0.03 -14.14 -2.82
CA ALA A 127 -0.45 -14.15 -1.42
C ALA A 127 0.14 -15.37 -0.67
N GLY A 128 0.02 -15.39 0.66
CA GLY A 128 0.74 -16.34 1.53
C GLY A 128 -0.05 -17.56 2.02
N SER A 129 -1.26 -17.78 1.49
CA SER A 129 -2.11 -18.96 1.73
C SER A 129 -3.13 -19.09 0.60
N ASP A 130 -3.68 -20.29 0.40
CA ASP A 130 -4.65 -20.56 -0.68
C ASP A 130 -5.98 -19.84 -0.46
N GLU A 131 -6.40 -19.67 0.80
CA GLU A 131 -7.55 -18.82 1.17
C GLU A 131 -7.35 -17.37 0.71
N LYS A 132 -6.16 -16.80 0.96
CA LYS A 132 -5.83 -15.45 0.52
C LYS A 132 -5.75 -15.35 -1.00
N VAL A 133 -5.33 -16.43 -1.68
CA VAL A 133 -5.33 -16.52 -3.14
C VAL A 133 -6.75 -16.51 -3.69
N ALA A 134 -7.67 -17.30 -3.10
CA ALA A 134 -9.08 -17.29 -3.47
C ALA A 134 -9.68 -15.88 -3.28
N TRP A 135 -9.41 -15.25 -2.14
CA TRP A 135 -9.86 -13.89 -1.85
C TRP A 135 -9.38 -12.87 -2.90
N VAL A 136 -8.10 -12.83 -3.26
CA VAL A 136 -7.63 -11.85 -4.27
C VAL A 136 -8.15 -12.14 -5.68
N LYS A 137 -8.52 -13.39 -6.00
CA LYS A 137 -9.25 -13.69 -7.24
C LYS A 137 -10.66 -13.12 -7.21
N GLU A 138 -11.37 -13.17 -6.08
CA GLU A 138 -12.69 -12.55 -5.92
C GLU A 138 -12.65 -11.02 -6.00
N LEU A 139 -11.49 -10.41 -5.72
CA LEU A 139 -11.21 -8.99 -5.95
C LEU A 139 -10.89 -8.66 -7.42
N GLY A 140 -10.78 -9.68 -8.28
CA GLY A 140 -10.64 -9.52 -9.72
C GLY A 140 -9.24 -9.79 -10.28
N ALA A 141 -8.29 -10.32 -9.49
CA ALA A 141 -7.00 -10.75 -10.04
C ALA A 141 -7.19 -11.86 -11.09
N ASP A 142 -6.61 -11.68 -12.28
CA ASP A 142 -6.72 -12.65 -13.38
C ASP A 142 -5.89 -13.91 -13.10
N TYR A 143 -4.73 -13.71 -12.47
CA TYR A 143 -3.89 -14.79 -11.96
C TYR A 143 -3.58 -14.53 -10.48
N ALA A 144 -3.67 -15.58 -9.67
CA ALA A 144 -3.26 -15.50 -8.28
C ALA A 144 -2.60 -16.79 -7.81
N PHE A 145 -1.50 -16.65 -7.06
CA PHE A 145 -0.64 -17.75 -6.65
C PHE A 145 -0.26 -17.65 -5.18
N ASN A 146 -0.13 -18.81 -4.55
CA ASN A 146 0.42 -18.92 -3.21
C ASN A 146 1.95 -19.02 -3.33
N TYR A 147 2.67 -17.97 -2.93
CA TYR A 147 4.12 -17.91 -3.12
C TYR A 147 4.89 -18.98 -2.32
N LYS A 148 4.25 -19.61 -1.33
CA LYS A 148 4.86 -20.66 -0.50
C LYS A 148 4.85 -22.04 -1.16
N THR A 149 3.91 -22.26 -2.08
CA THR A 149 3.69 -23.57 -2.73
C THR A 149 3.90 -23.51 -4.24
N THR A 150 4.18 -22.32 -4.79
CA THR A 150 4.34 -22.09 -6.22
C THR A 150 5.76 -21.59 -6.52
N ASN A 151 6.38 -22.09 -7.59
CA ASN A 151 7.59 -21.49 -8.13
C ASN A 151 7.25 -20.13 -8.76
N VAL A 152 7.76 -19.04 -8.19
CA VAL A 152 7.38 -17.67 -8.60
C VAL A 152 7.79 -17.41 -10.04
N SER A 153 9.04 -17.70 -10.41
CA SER A 153 9.55 -17.48 -11.77
C SER A 153 8.75 -18.23 -12.84
N GLU A 154 8.41 -19.50 -12.60
CA GLU A 154 7.60 -20.28 -13.55
C GLU A 154 6.18 -19.71 -13.69
N ALA A 155 5.55 -19.34 -12.56
CA ALA A 155 4.22 -18.74 -12.56
C ALA A 155 4.19 -17.40 -13.31
N LEU A 156 5.21 -16.54 -13.11
CA LEU A 156 5.34 -15.28 -13.82
C LEU A 156 5.53 -15.49 -15.33
N GLY A 157 6.38 -16.44 -15.74
CA GLY A 157 6.60 -16.74 -17.15
C GLY A 157 5.32 -17.21 -17.87
N LYS A 158 4.45 -17.96 -17.19
CA LYS A 158 3.16 -18.41 -17.73
C LYS A 158 2.10 -17.31 -17.75
N ALA A 159 2.03 -16.51 -16.68
CA ALA A 159 1.00 -15.48 -16.51
C ALA A 159 1.31 -14.17 -17.26
N ALA A 160 2.58 -13.87 -17.52
CA ALA A 160 3.04 -12.68 -18.22
C ALA A 160 4.00 -13.04 -19.38
N PRO A 161 3.55 -13.77 -20.42
CA PRO A 161 4.41 -14.17 -21.53
C PRO A 161 4.97 -12.98 -22.34
N LYS A 162 4.34 -11.80 -22.24
CA LYS A 162 4.81 -10.55 -22.85
C LYS A 162 5.62 -9.66 -21.89
N GLY A 163 5.84 -10.12 -20.65
CA GLY A 163 6.47 -9.38 -19.58
C GLY A 163 5.49 -8.58 -18.71
N ILE A 164 6.01 -8.08 -17.59
CA ILE A 164 5.28 -7.31 -16.58
C ILE A 164 5.57 -5.83 -16.79
N ASP A 165 4.54 -5.04 -17.09
CA ASP A 165 4.64 -3.62 -17.36
C ASP A 165 4.77 -2.78 -16.08
N VAL A 166 4.06 -3.22 -15.03
CA VAL A 166 3.98 -2.55 -13.74
C VAL A 166 4.14 -3.56 -12.62
N TYR A 167 5.00 -3.27 -11.65
CA TYR A 167 5.15 -4.08 -10.45
C TYR A 167 4.98 -3.21 -9.21
N PHE A 168 3.97 -3.54 -8.40
CA PHE A 168 3.75 -2.92 -7.10
C PHE A 168 4.33 -3.83 -6.01
N ASP A 169 5.46 -3.41 -5.45
CA ASP A 169 6.27 -4.19 -4.52
C ASP A 169 6.01 -3.80 -3.06
N ASN A 170 5.36 -4.69 -2.33
CA ASN A 170 5.13 -4.63 -0.89
C ASN A 170 6.12 -5.48 -0.07
N VAL A 171 6.89 -6.36 -0.73
CA VAL A 171 7.65 -7.43 -0.05
C VAL A 171 9.15 -7.27 -0.16
N GLY A 172 9.66 -6.92 -1.33
CA GLY A 172 11.09 -6.82 -1.59
C GLY A 172 11.82 -8.18 -1.58
N GLY A 173 13.14 -8.12 -1.36
CA GLY A 173 13.99 -9.29 -1.16
C GLY A 173 13.98 -10.29 -2.31
N LYS A 174 14.00 -11.58 -1.98
CA LYS A 174 14.07 -12.70 -2.94
C LYS A 174 12.95 -12.66 -3.98
N PHE A 175 11.73 -12.28 -3.58
CA PHE A 175 10.61 -12.20 -4.50
C PHE A 175 10.89 -11.18 -5.62
N THR A 176 11.40 -10.01 -5.27
CA THR A 176 11.74 -8.96 -6.24
C THR A 176 12.89 -9.37 -7.15
N ALA A 177 13.89 -10.09 -6.62
CA ALA A 177 14.96 -10.66 -7.44
C ALA A 177 14.44 -11.69 -8.48
N GLU A 178 13.40 -12.46 -8.13
CA GLU A 178 12.73 -13.38 -9.06
C GLU A 178 11.78 -12.67 -10.04
N ALA A 179 11.18 -11.54 -9.66
CA ALA A 179 10.22 -10.82 -10.50
C ALA A 179 10.88 -9.96 -11.59
N LEU A 180 11.99 -9.29 -11.28
CA LEU A 180 12.65 -8.35 -12.20
C LEU A 180 13.05 -8.93 -13.59
N PRO A 181 13.52 -10.19 -13.70
CA PRO A 181 13.76 -10.82 -15.00
C PRO A 181 12.52 -10.88 -15.91
N HIS A 182 11.32 -10.95 -15.32
CA HIS A 182 10.04 -11.04 -16.03
C HIS A 182 9.41 -9.69 -16.36
N MET A 183 10.04 -8.57 -15.99
CA MET A 183 9.56 -7.24 -16.37
C MET A 183 9.61 -7.05 -17.90
N ALA A 184 8.68 -6.29 -18.44
CA ALA A 184 8.73 -5.79 -19.81
C ALA A 184 9.78 -4.67 -19.92
N ASN A 185 10.20 -4.36 -21.15
CA ASN A 185 11.02 -3.17 -21.40
C ASN A 185 10.23 -1.90 -21.00
N LEU A 186 10.92 -0.92 -20.44
CA LEU A 186 10.34 0.33 -19.92
C LEU A 186 9.35 0.12 -18.75
N GLY A 187 9.41 -1.06 -18.13
CA GLY A 187 8.57 -1.40 -16.98
C GLY A 187 8.79 -0.47 -15.79
N ARG A 188 7.76 -0.31 -14.95
CA ARG A 188 7.77 0.59 -13.79
C ARG A 188 7.52 -0.18 -12.50
N VAL A 189 8.36 0.04 -11.51
CA VAL A 189 8.27 -0.59 -10.19
C VAL A 189 7.99 0.48 -9.15
N SER A 190 6.89 0.29 -8.42
CA SER A 190 6.54 1.08 -7.24
C SER A 190 6.95 0.31 -6.00
N VAL A 191 7.98 0.78 -5.30
CA VAL A 191 8.50 0.14 -4.09
C VAL A 191 7.78 0.73 -2.88
N CYS A 192 6.69 0.09 -2.49
CA CYS A 192 5.84 0.48 -1.37
C CYS A 192 6.40 -0.02 -0.03
N GLY A 193 6.98 -1.22 -0.01
CA GLY A 193 7.47 -1.85 1.20
C GLY A 193 8.45 -2.98 0.93
N ALA A 194 9.12 -3.41 1.99
CA ALA A 194 10.08 -4.51 1.96
C ALA A 194 9.86 -5.42 3.18
N ILE A 195 8.61 -5.84 3.42
CA ILE A 195 8.21 -6.52 4.67
C ILE A 195 9.03 -7.79 4.95
N SER A 196 9.62 -8.42 3.91
CA SER A 196 10.47 -9.60 4.12
C SER A 196 11.75 -9.28 4.89
N THR A 197 12.24 -8.03 4.86
CA THR A 197 13.50 -7.63 5.49
C THR A 197 13.33 -6.92 6.83
N TYR A 198 12.08 -6.57 7.22
CA TYR A 198 11.85 -5.73 8.40
C TYR A 198 12.25 -6.39 9.73
N ASN A 199 12.27 -7.72 9.78
CA ASN A 199 12.62 -8.51 10.96
C ASN A 199 14.06 -9.05 10.92
N GLU A 200 14.83 -8.72 9.88
CA GLU A 200 16.24 -9.12 9.79
C GLU A 200 17.06 -8.39 10.86
N LYS A 201 18.01 -9.09 11.48
CA LYS A 201 18.94 -8.45 12.41
C LYS A 201 19.82 -7.48 11.62
N LYS A 202 20.16 -6.33 12.21
CA LYS A 202 20.98 -5.29 11.54
C LYS A 202 22.31 -5.80 11.01
N GLU A 203 22.88 -6.82 11.63
CA GLU A 203 24.12 -7.47 11.21
C GLU A 203 23.95 -8.30 9.92
N GLU A 204 22.74 -8.78 9.66
CA GLU A 204 22.36 -9.59 8.49
C GLU A 204 21.86 -8.70 7.33
N ALA A 205 21.22 -7.58 7.63
CA ALA A 205 20.59 -6.68 6.64
C ALA A 205 21.53 -6.14 5.52
N ALA A 206 22.84 -6.09 5.78
CA ALA A 206 23.83 -5.68 4.77
C ALA A 206 24.18 -6.80 3.76
N THR A 207 23.86 -8.06 4.07
CA THR A 207 24.22 -9.25 3.27
C THR A 207 22.99 -10.06 2.81
N THR A 208 21.83 -9.88 3.43
CA THR A 208 20.55 -10.56 3.13
C THR A 208 19.69 -9.86 2.08
N ASN A 209 20.05 -8.65 1.66
CA ASN A 209 19.50 -8.08 0.44
C ASN A 209 19.87 -9.03 -0.70
N GLY A 210 18.96 -9.93 -1.07
CA GLY A 210 19.05 -10.69 -2.30
C GLY A 210 19.19 -9.68 -3.43
N ALA A 211 20.45 -9.40 -3.79
CA ALA A 211 20.79 -8.34 -4.71
C ALA A 211 20.12 -8.70 -6.02
N PHE A 212 19.04 -8.00 -6.35
CA PHE A 212 18.57 -8.06 -7.70
C PHE A 212 19.67 -7.46 -8.58
N LYS A 213 19.92 -8.10 -9.71
CA LYS A 213 21.00 -7.64 -10.59
C LYS A 213 20.57 -6.33 -11.24
N GLU A 214 21.34 -5.27 -11.02
CA GLU A 214 21.14 -3.96 -11.66
C GLU A 214 21.15 -4.07 -13.19
N SER A 215 21.80 -5.12 -13.72
CA SER A 215 21.75 -5.45 -15.14
C SER A 215 20.33 -5.55 -15.68
N PHE A 216 19.34 -6.03 -14.91
CA PHE A 216 17.94 -6.08 -15.37
C PHE A 216 17.31 -4.69 -15.46
N LEU A 217 17.65 -3.80 -14.52
CA LEU A 217 17.20 -2.40 -14.59
C LEU A 217 17.76 -1.72 -15.83
N ILE A 218 19.05 -1.94 -16.12
CA ILE A 218 19.73 -1.35 -17.28
C ILE A 218 19.19 -1.94 -18.59
N GLN A 219 19.17 -3.26 -18.73
CA GLN A 219 18.77 -3.94 -19.97
C GLN A 219 17.32 -3.67 -20.36
N LYS A 220 16.42 -3.63 -19.36
CA LYS A 220 15.00 -3.37 -19.59
C LYS A 220 14.62 -1.90 -19.41
N GLN A 221 15.57 -1.03 -19.08
CA GLN A 221 15.35 0.41 -18.86
C GLN A 221 14.22 0.67 -17.84
N LEU A 222 14.25 -0.05 -16.73
CA LEU A 222 13.20 0.01 -15.72
C LEU A 222 13.27 1.32 -14.95
N ARG A 223 12.10 1.89 -14.62
CA ARG A 223 12.01 2.88 -13.55
C ARG A 223 11.63 2.18 -12.25
N VAL A 224 12.47 2.31 -11.23
CA VAL A 224 12.22 1.80 -9.88
C VAL A 224 12.15 2.97 -8.92
N GLU A 225 11.00 3.18 -8.29
CA GLU A 225 10.77 4.34 -7.43
C GLU A 225 10.17 3.90 -6.09
N GLY A 226 10.90 4.14 -5.01
CA GLY A 226 10.39 4.02 -3.64
C GLY A 226 9.66 5.28 -3.22
N PHE A 227 8.66 5.13 -2.35
CA PHE A 227 7.86 6.27 -1.91
C PHE A 227 7.40 6.17 -0.46
N LEU A 228 7.04 7.32 0.09
CA LEU A 228 6.25 7.44 1.31
C LEU A 228 4.96 8.19 0.96
N VAL A 229 3.81 7.63 1.35
CA VAL A 229 2.48 8.20 1.05
C VAL A 229 2.32 9.66 1.48
N HIS A 230 3.10 10.09 2.48
CA HIS A 230 3.17 11.47 2.97
C HIS A 230 3.62 12.50 1.93
N ARG A 231 4.25 12.08 0.82
CA ARG A 231 4.56 12.95 -0.33
C ARG A 231 3.30 13.63 -0.90
N TRP A 232 2.15 12.96 -0.80
CA TRP A 232 0.85 13.48 -1.28
C TRP A 232 0.00 14.11 -0.19
N ASN A 233 0.62 14.61 0.89
CA ASN A 233 -0.13 15.30 1.95
C ASN A 233 -1.05 16.43 1.44
N GLY A 234 -0.59 17.22 0.46
CA GLY A 234 -1.40 18.28 -0.15
C GLY A 234 -2.56 17.78 -1.00
N ARG A 235 -2.58 16.48 -1.34
CA ARG A 235 -3.62 15.79 -2.12
C ARG A 235 -4.28 14.67 -1.31
N TRP A 236 -4.20 14.73 0.03
CA TRP A 236 -4.63 13.62 0.88
C TRP A 236 -6.08 13.18 0.64
N LEU A 237 -7.00 14.15 0.52
CA LEU A 237 -8.41 13.84 0.28
C LEU A 237 -8.73 13.46 -1.17
N GLU A 238 -7.85 13.74 -2.13
CA GLU A 238 -8.07 13.39 -3.54
C GLU A 238 -8.18 11.88 -3.72
N GLY A 239 -7.17 11.13 -3.26
CA GLY A 239 -7.17 9.67 -3.37
C GLY A 239 -8.33 9.04 -2.59
N LEU A 240 -8.60 9.50 -1.38
CA LEU A 240 -9.69 9.00 -0.56
C LEU A 240 -11.07 9.27 -1.18
N SER A 241 -11.27 10.44 -1.80
CA SER A 241 -12.52 10.77 -2.49
C SER A 241 -12.74 9.86 -3.69
N GLN A 242 -11.69 9.63 -4.50
CA GLN A 242 -11.78 8.74 -5.65
C GLN A 242 -12.03 7.28 -5.25
N LEU A 243 -11.36 6.80 -4.19
CA LEU A 243 -11.57 5.45 -3.65
C LEU A 243 -12.99 5.30 -3.11
N LYS A 244 -13.51 6.30 -2.39
CA LYS A 244 -14.90 6.33 -1.92
C LYS A 244 -15.88 6.24 -3.08
N GLU A 245 -15.63 6.99 -4.15
CA GLU A 245 -16.46 6.95 -5.35
C GLU A 245 -16.51 5.55 -5.97
N TRP A 246 -15.37 4.86 -6.10
CA TRP A 246 -15.34 3.48 -6.60
C TRP A 246 -16.04 2.48 -5.68
N ILE A 247 -15.98 2.68 -4.37
CA ILE A 247 -16.75 1.89 -3.39
C ILE A 247 -18.25 2.08 -3.65
N LEU A 248 -18.71 3.33 -3.76
CA LEU A 248 -20.13 3.65 -3.99
C LEU A 248 -20.63 3.16 -5.35
N GLN A 249 -19.75 3.07 -6.35
CA GLN A 249 -20.04 2.48 -7.65
C GLN A 249 -20.00 0.94 -7.67
N GLY A 250 -19.66 0.28 -6.54
CA GLY A 250 -19.50 -1.17 -6.46
C GLY A 250 -18.27 -1.72 -7.20
N LYS A 251 -17.35 -0.85 -7.64
CA LYS A 251 -16.11 -1.22 -8.34
C LYS A 251 -14.99 -1.63 -7.39
N LEU A 252 -15.10 -1.25 -6.12
CA LEU A 252 -14.12 -1.54 -5.08
C LEU A 252 -14.82 -2.14 -3.85
N LYS A 253 -14.36 -3.31 -3.44
CA LYS A 253 -14.77 -4.07 -2.24
C LYS A 253 -13.81 -3.80 -1.08
N TYR A 254 -14.36 -3.81 0.14
CA TYR A 254 -13.65 -3.53 1.39
C TYR A 254 -14.03 -4.52 2.49
#